data_AF-A0A9D8JDN0-F1
#
_entry.id   AF-A0A9D8JDN0-F1
#
_cell.length_a   1.000
_cell.length_b   1.000
_cell.length_c   1.000
_cell.angle_alpha   90.00
_cell.angle_beta   90.00
_cell.angle_gamma   90.00
#
_symmetry.space_group_name_H-M   'P 1'
#
loop_
_entity.id
_entity.type
_entity.pdbx_description
1 polymer ?
#
loop_
_entity_poly.entity_id
_entity_poly.type
_entity_poly.pdbx_seq_one_letter_code
_entity_poly.pdbx_strand_id
1 'polypeptide(L)'
;MDAPKPKRTGRYEKVFAYVKGKLQPDRQAFVRDWLVRSAESSRGGLVYVIFHFVSLVVDPIIMDRASSYESLRYFHVAGIISYFAIRFRFEKSINTSVWIGTFLQVLNLSGYTYLLRSYAIEENGIGLLTLKAWTGVVVVGIIQVILWPGHVIRNRLLMAVASAIVIILSLQGTPFVRGMLPLGIFALFFAALGNIDATARTINEALREYEFAQLRRAHENARYTFEMDMARSIQHSMALPKEARIGDFQIYCYQSMHDEVGGDWAGAREDREGNLYVAVADAAGKGLQAALVVHSVQCLWAEHLNAPEFDPVAWIESLNRTLYELGRDEIHMVTVGITKISRERIDYWGAGHLPLYVAVDSADEQTQSKLVTLASTANPVGILPTIEVGCTSYEPQPGETFEIINHTDGVIVEGKRRSKRAIMKLYADLRTRGEDILDTLPASDDRTIMWIRQDVA
;
A
#
# COMPACT_ATOMS: atom_id res chain seq x y z
N MET A 1 38.52 42.41 -33.67
CA MET A 1 39.54 41.64 -34.39
C MET A 1 40.13 40.65 -33.40
N ASP A 2 39.58 39.44 -33.35
CA ASP A 2 40.15 38.36 -32.54
C ASP A 2 40.93 37.42 -33.45
N ALA A 3 42.21 37.25 -33.13
CA ALA A 3 43.15 36.43 -33.88
C ALA A 3 42.69 34.96 -33.98
N PRO A 4 42.91 34.27 -35.11
CA PRO A 4 42.59 32.85 -35.22
C PRO A 4 43.47 32.06 -34.24
N LYS A 5 42.83 31.27 -33.36
CA LYS A 5 43.50 30.36 -32.43
C LYS A 5 44.53 29.49 -33.16
N PRO A 6 45.72 29.25 -32.60
CA PRO A 6 46.78 28.51 -33.27
C PRO A 6 46.31 27.10 -33.63
N LYS A 7 46.54 26.72 -34.89
CA LYS A 7 46.24 25.40 -35.46
C LYS A 7 46.75 24.27 -34.55
N ARG A 8 46.05 23.14 -34.56
CA ARG A 8 46.31 21.89 -33.82
C ARG A 8 47.65 21.20 -34.20
N THR A 9 48.76 21.92 -34.27
CA THR A 9 50.05 21.45 -34.82
C THR A 9 50.86 20.61 -33.83
N GLY A 10 50.75 20.86 -32.51
CA GLY A 10 51.60 20.20 -31.51
C GLY A 10 51.28 18.73 -31.19
N ARG A 11 50.11 18.18 -31.55
CA ARG A 11 49.71 16.82 -31.15
C ARG A 11 50.27 15.71 -32.03
N TYR A 12 50.36 15.91 -33.35
CA TYR A 12 50.89 14.90 -34.26
C TYR A 12 52.42 14.91 -34.32
N GLU A 13 53.09 16.03 -33.98
CA GLU A 13 54.55 16.07 -33.92
C GLU A 13 55.12 15.13 -32.85
N LYS A 14 54.41 14.95 -31.73
CA LYS A 14 54.76 13.94 -30.70
C LYS A 14 54.65 12.51 -31.23
N VAL A 15 53.62 12.23 -32.03
CA VAL A 15 53.42 10.91 -32.67
C VAL A 15 54.51 10.69 -33.72
N PHE A 16 54.77 11.67 -34.57
CA PHE A 16 55.82 11.59 -35.59
C PHE A 16 57.20 11.40 -34.96
N ALA A 17 57.55 12.13 -33.90
CA ALA A 17 58.82 11.99 -33.19
C ALA A 17 59.02 10.57 -32.63
N TYR A 18 57.97 9.93 -32.11
CA TYR A 18 58.03 8.57 -31.59
C TYR A 18 58.27 7.52 -32.69
N VAL A 19 57.68 7.73 -33.87
CA VAL A 19 57.69 6.74 -34.96
C VAL A 19 58.85 6.98 -35.93
N LYS A 20 59.39 8.21 -36.00
CA LYS A 20 60.49 8.61 -36.89
C LYS A 20 61.69 7.66 -36.81
N GLY A 21 62.10 7.26 -35.61
CA GLY A 21 63.22 6.33 -35.40
C GLY A 21 62.96 4.89 -35.85
N LYS A 22 61.71 4.55 -36.20
CA LYS A 22 61.27 3.21 -36.65
C LYS A 22 60.92 3.17 -38.14
N LEU A 23 61.10 4.28 -38.87
CA LEU A 23 60.76 4.42 -40.28
C LEU A 23 62.04 4.59 -41.11
N GLN A 24 62.09 3.95 -42.28
CA GLN A 24 63.15 4.19 -43.27
C GLN A 24 63.17 5.67 -43.71
N PRO A 25 64.35 6.27 -43.97
CA PRO A 25 64.50 7.72 -44.16
C PRO A 25 63.65 8.32 -45.29
N ASP A 26 63.52 7.58 -46.39
CA ASP A 26 62.71 7.92 -47.57
C ASP A 26 61.21 8.01 -47.28
N ARG A 27 60.72 7.28 -46.27
CA ARG A 27 59.30 7.22 -45.89
C ARG A 27 58.91 8.26 -44.85
N GLN A 28 59.87 8.87 -44.15
CA GLN A 28 59.61 9.82 -43.06
C GLN A 28 58.90 11.09 -43.55
N ALA A 29 59.27 11.60 -44.74
CA ALA A 29 58.65 12.79 -45.31
C ALA A 29 57.16 12.55 -45.66
N PHE A 30 56.86 11.41 -46.27
CA PHE A 30 55.50 11.01 -46.62
C PHE A 30 54.61 10.84 -45.39
N VAL A 31 55.08 10.11 -44.36
CA VAL A 31 54.33 9.91 -43.11
C VAL A 31 54.06 11.23 -42.39
N ARG A 32 55.03 12.17 -42.41
CA ARG A 32 54.85 13.49 -41.82
C ARG A 32 53.75 14.28 -42.53
N ASP A 33 53.80 14.35 -43.86
CA ASP A 33 52.83 15.09 -44.68
C ASP A 33 51.42 14.48 -44.56
N TRP A 34 51.33 13.14 -44.53
CA TRP A 34 50.08 12.42 -44.34
C TRP A 34 49.41 12.69 -42.98
N LEU A 35 50.20 12.74 -41.90
CA LEU A 35 49.70 13.07 -40.55
C LEU A 35 49.11 14.49 -40.49
N VAL A 36 49.72 15.43 -41.21
CA VAL A 36 49.25 16.82 -41.29
C VAL A 36 47.92 16.89 -42.05
N ARG A 37 47.83 16.30 -43.24
CA ARG A 37 46.60 16.31 -44.07
C ARG A 37 45.42 15.60 -43.39
N SER A 38 45.69 14.49 -42.72
CA SER A 38 44.67 13.72 -41.98
C SER A 38 44.10 14.48 -40.77
N ALA A 39 44.87 15.42 -40.20
CA ALA A 39 44.41 16.27 -39.11
C ALA A 39 43.47 17.38 -39.58
N GLU A 40 43.61 17.84 -40.83
CA GLU A 40 42.84 18.95 -41.41
C GLU A 40 41.48 18.51 -42.01
N SER A 41 41.34 17.26 -42.47
CA SER A 41 40.09 16.69 -43.01
C SER A 41 39.07 16.30 -41.91
N SER A 42 38.40 17.29 -41.31
CA SER A 42 37.32 17.07 -40.34
C SER A 42 35.95 16.97 -41.00
N ARG A 43 35.43 15.75 -41.22
CA ARG A 43 33.97 15.43 -41.19
C ARG A 43 33.60 13.95 -41.41
N GLY A 44 34.52 13.06 -41.78
CA GLY A 44 34.24 11.62 -41.95
C GLY A 44 35.31 10.74 -41.29
N GLY A 45 34.98 10.18 -40.13
CA GLY A 45 35.53 8.98 -39.50
C GLY A 45 37.03 8.67 -39.59
N LEU A 46 37.71 8.61 -38.43
CA LEU A 46 39.01 7.98 -38.25
C LEU A 46 39.06 6.52 -38.78
N VAL A 47 37.91 5.86 -38.86
CA VAL A 47 37.73 4.54 -39.50
C VAL A 47 38.10 4.60 -40.99
N TYR A 48 37.73 5.65 -41.70
CA TYR A 48 38.07 5.85 -43.12
C TYR A 48 39.57 6.08 -43.31
N VAL A 49 40.21 6.78 -42.36
CA VAL A 49 41.65 7.08 -42.34
C VAL A 49 42.50 5.83 -42.09
N ILE A 50 42.07 4.96 -41.17
CA ILE A 50 42.75 3.69 -40.88
C ILE A 50 42.56 2.72 -42.05
N PHE A 51 41.35 2.65 -42.63
CA PHE A 51 41.06 1.76 -43.76
C PHE A 51 41.88 2.15 -45.00
N HIS A 52 41.94 3.44 -45.36
CA HIS A 52 42.74 3.89 -46.50
C HIS A 52 44.24 3.71 -46.31
N PHE A 53 44.78 3.93 -45.10
CA PHE A 53 46.19 3.71 -44.81
C PHE A 53 46.58 2.23 -44.87
N VAL A 54 45.71 1.34 -44.35
CA VAL A 54 45.90 -0.11 -44.47
C VAL A 54 45.83 -0.51 -45.94
N SER A 55 44.87 -0.04 -46.74
CA SER A 55 44.80 -0.36 -48.17
C SER A 55 46.01 0.13 -48.96
N LEU A 56 46.48 1.37 -48.76
CA LEU A 56 47.60 1.96 -49.50
C LEU A 56 48.99 1.40 -49.13
N VAL A 57 49.17 0.94 -47.89
CA VAL A 57 50.44 0.35 -47.44
C VAL A 57 50.48 -1.15 -47.73
N VAL A 58 49.33 -1.83 -47.71
CA VAL A 58 49.24 -3.29 -47.88
C VAL A 58 49.28 -3.69 -49.36
N ASP A 59 48.67 -2.93 -50.28
CA ASP A 59 48.61 -3.31 -51.71
C ASP A 59 49.99 -3.44 -52.38
N PRO A 60 50.95 -2.51 -52.21
CA PRO A 60 52.25 -2.64 -52.88
C PRO A 60 53.19 -3.66 -52.23
N ILE A 61 52.97 -4.02 -50.96
CA ILE A 61 53.91 -4.85 -50.17
C ILE A 61 53.55 -6.34 -50.23
N ILE A 62 52.28 -6.69 -50.48
CA ILE A 62 51.89 -8.09 -50.72
C ILE A 62 52.40 -8.58 -52.08
N MET A 63 52.67 -7.69 -53.04
CA MET A 63 53.12 -8.07 -54.38
C MET A 63 54.62 -8.36 -54.52
N ASP A 64 55.47 -8.01 -53.56
CA ASP A 64 56.91 -8.30 -53.65
C ASP A 64 57.37 -9.36 -52.65
N ARG A 65 57.99 -10.42 -53.15
CA ARG A 65 58.45 -11.59 -52.37
C ARG A 65 59.70 -11.25 -51.56
N ALA A 66 59.60 -10.42 -50.52
CA ALA A 66 60.68 -10.27 -49.53
C ALA A 66 60.23 -9.70 -48.17
N SER A 67 60.29 -10.55 -47.15
CA SER A 67 60.32 -10.26 -45.70
C SER A 67 59.03 -9.78 -45.00
N SER A 68 58.18 -10.76 -44.68
CA SER A 68 56.99 -10.69 -43.82
C SER A 68 57.20 -10.21 -42.37
N TYR A 69 58.43 -9.88 -41.98
CA TYR A 69 58.77 -9.32 -40.65
C TYR A 69 58.58 -7.80 -40.59
N GLU A 70 58.83 -7.11 -41.71
CA GLU A 70 58.66 -5.66 -41.83
C GLU A 70 57.17 -5.29 -41.78
N SER A 71 56.32 -6.01 -42.51
CA SER A 71 54.87 -5.79 -42.52
C SER A 71 54.22 -5.97 -41.14
N LEU A 72 54.63 -6.96 -40.34
CA LEU A 72 54.14 -7.15 -38.96
C LEU A 72 54.54 -5.98 -38.04
N ARG A 73 55.76 -5.46 -38.19
CA ARG A 73 56.23 -4.26 -37.48
C ARG A 73 55.38 -3.03 -37.85
N TYR A 74 55.05 -2.84 -39.12
CA TYR A 74 54.21 -1.72 -39.56
C TYR A 74 52.76 -1.85 -39.05
N PHE A 75 52.20 -3.06 -38.99
CA PHE A 75 50.88 -3.31 -38.40
C PHE A 75 50.85 -3.03 -36.89
N HIS A 76 51.87 -3.45 -36.14
CA HIS A 76 51.97 -3.12 -34.72
C HIS A 76 52.16 -1.61 -34.49
N VAL A 77 52.97 -0.95 -35.32
CA VAL A 77 53.14 0.50 -35.27
C VAL A 77 51.84 1.22 -35.62
N ALA A 78 51.07 0.76 -36.61
CA ALA A 78 49.76 1.31 -36.97
C ALA A 78 48.72 1.11 -35.84
N GLY A 79 48.72 -0.04 -35.18
CA GLY A 79 47.89 -0.31 -34.00
C GLY A 79 48.23 0.59 -32.82
N ILE A 80 49.52 0.81 -32.55
CA ILE A 80 50.00 1.72 -31.49
C ILE A 80 49.67 3.18 -31.83
N ILE A 81 49.86 3.61 -33.07
CA ILE A 81 49.51 4.97 -33.52
C ILE A 81 48.00 5.20 -33.42
N SER A 82 47.19 4.21 -33.81
CA SER A 82 45.73 4.28 -33.70
C SER A 82 45.30 4.37 -32.23
N TYR A 83 45.90 3.57 -31.34
CA TYR A 83 45.67 3.63 -29.89
C TYR A 83 45.95 5.03 -29.31
N PHE A 84 47.10 5.63 -29.65
CA PHE A 84 47.49 6.96 -29.15
C PHE A 84 46.70 8.11 -29.80
N ALA A 85 46.42 8.04 -31.10
CA ALA A 85 45.65 9.07 -31.82
C ALA A 85 44.20 9.16 -31.33
N ILE A 86 43.61 8.04 -30.92
CA ILE A 86 42.27 7.99 -30.32
C ILE A 86 42.36 8.52 -28.87
N ARG A 87 43.39 8.12 -28.10
CA ARG A 87 43.56 8.50 -26.66
C ARG A 87 43.74 10.00 -26.46
N PHE A 88 44.44 10.66 -27.37
CA PHE A 88 44.73 12.09 -27.27
C PHE A 88 43.65 13.01 -27.87
N ARG A 89 42.60 12.48 -28.53
CA ARG A 89 41.57 13.31 -29.18
C ARG A 89 40.27 13.45 -28.37
N PHE A 90 39.95 12.52 -27.47
CA PHE A 90 38.66 12.47 -26.77
C PHE A 90 38.83 12.31 -25.26
N GLU A 91 39.04 13.41 -24.55
CA GLU A 91 39.27 13.39 -23.09
C GLU A 91 37.96 13.44 -22.27
N LYS A 92 36.79 13.53 -22.91
CA LYS A 92 35.50 13.44 -22.21
C LYS A 92 34.46 12.74 -23.11
N SER A 93 33.80 11.72 -22.58
CA SER A 93 32.55 11.08 -23.08
C SER A 93 32.60 9.80 -23.94
N ILE A 94 33.75 9.16 -24.20
CA ILE A 94 33.72 7.82 -24.82
C ILE A 94 33.84 6.75 -23.74
N ASN A 95 32.75 5.98 -23.59
CA ASN A 95 32.57 4.88 -22.65
C ASN A 95 33.77 3.91 -22.72
N THR A 96 34.32 3.50 -21.57
CA THR A 96 35.50 2.60 -21.38
C THR A 96 35.44 1.34 -22.26
N SER A 97 34.24 0.99 -22.67
CA SER A 97 33.86 -0.16 -23.43
C SER A 97 34.21 -0.08 -24.93
N VAL A 98 34.30 1.13 -25.51
CA VAL A 98 34.81 1.36 -26.88
C VAL A 98 36.33 1.14 -26.94
N TRP A 99 37.04 1.46 -25.85
CA TRP A 99 38.49 1.25 -25.73
C TRP A 99 38.86 -0.23 -25.74
N ILE A 100 38.13 -1.03 -24.98
CA ILE A 100 38.30 -2.49 -24.91
C ILE A 100 38.02 -3.11 -26.29
N GLY A 101 36.93 -2.71 -26.96
CA GLY A 101 36.60 -3.22 -28.29
C GLY A 101 37.68 -2.91 -29.34
N THR A 102 38.22 -1.70 -29.33
CA THR A 102 39.29 -1.30 -30.27
C THR A 102 40.61 -2.03 -30.00
N PHE A 103 40.99 -2.20 -28.72
CA PHE A 103 42.19 -2.94 -28.33
C PHE A 103 42.10 -4.42 -28.73
N LEU A 104 40.93 -5.04 -28.53
CA LEU A 104 40.70 -6.42 -28.95
C LEU A 104 40.71 -6.58 -30.47
N GLN A 105 40.25 -5.60 -31.25
CA GLN A 105 40.36 -5.61 -32.71
C GLN A 105 41.82 -5.64 -33.18
N VAL A 106 42.70 -4.86 -32.55
CA VAL A 106 44.13 -4.83 -32.88
C VAL A 106 44.80 -6.18 -32.56
N LEU A 107 44.50 -6.77 -31.40
CA LEU A 107 45.00 -8.11 -31.04
C LEU A 107 44.52 -9.20 -32.01
N ASN A 108 43.26 -9.11 -32.46
CA ASN A 108 42.68 -10.07 -33.39
C ASN A 108 43.31 -9.99 -34.79
N LEU A 109 43.55 -8.78 -35.30
CA LEU A 109 44.26 -8.59 -36.57
C LEU A 109 45.67 -9.16 -36.53
N SER A 110 46.39 -8.99 -35.41
CA SER A 110 47.70 -9.61 -35.23
C SER A 110 47.63 -11.15 -35.19
N GLY A 111 46.60 -11.72 -34.56
CA GLY A 111 46.33 -13.17 -34.59
C GLY A 111 46.06 -13.69 -36.00
N TYR A 112 45.29 -12.96 -36.81
CA TYR A 112 45.02 -13.28 -38.22
C TYR A 112 46.29 -13.34 -39.06
N THR A 113 47.19 -12.35 -38.89
CA THR A 113 48.47 -12.33 -39.61
C THR A 113 49.40 -13.48 -39.20
N TYR A 114 49.36 -13.89 -37.92
CA TYR A 114 50.15 -15.04 -37.44
C TYR A 114 49.62 -16.38 -37.98
N LEU A 115 48.28 -16.55 -38.03
CA LEU A 115 47.62 -17.74 -38.58
C LEU A 115 47.83 -17.90 -40.09
N LEU A 116 47.75 -16.81 -40.85
CA LEU A 116 48.08 -16.84 -42.28
C LEU A 116 49.54 -17.27 -42.51
N ARG A 117 50.46 -16.90 -41.62
CA ARG A 117 51.86 -17.32 -41.67
C ARG A 117 52.07 -18.79 -41.30
N SER A 118 51.40 -19.31 -40.28
CA SER A 118 51.57 -20.71 -39.85
C SER A 118 51.03 -21.71 -40.88
N TYR A 119 50.00 -21.33 -41.64
CA TYR A 119 49.35 -22.21 -42.63
C TYR A 119 49.86 -22.02 -44.07
N ALA A 120 50.50 -20.90 -44.41
CA ALA A 120 51.20 -20.74 -45.69
C ALA A 120 52.47 -21.62 -45.81
N ILE A 121 52.86 -22.32 -44.73
CA ILE A 121 54.01 -23.24 -44.68
C ILE A 121 53.58 -24.67 -45.04
N GLU A 122 52.29 -25.01 -45.02
CA GLU A 122 51.77 -26.31 -45.47
C GLU A 122 51.29 -26.23 -46.93
N GLU A 123 52.14 -26.66 -47.87
CA GLU A 123 51.76 -26.89 -49.26
C GLU A 123 50.69 -27.98 -49.33
N ASN A 124 49.40 -27.62 -49.41
CA ASN A 124 48.37 -28.27 -50.25
C ASN A 124 46.95 -27.77 -49.95
N GLY A 125 46.28 -27.19 -50.96
CA GLY A 125 44.81 -27.10 -51.01
C GLY A 125 44.21 -25.70 -50.73
N ILE A 126 44.21 -24.84 -51.75
CA ILE A 126 43.68 -23.46 -51.72
C ILE A 126 42.21 -23.39 -51.23
N GLY A 127 41.37 -24.40 -51.52
CA GLY A 127 39.95 -24.40 -51.13
C GLY A 127 39.67 -24.60 -49.63
N LEU A 128 40.47 -25.44 -48.95
CA LEU A 128 40.33 -25.66 -47.51
C LEU A 128 40.92 -24.50 -46.71
N LEU A 129 41.94 -23.84 -47.26
CA LEU A 129 42.56 -22.61 -46.75
C LEU A 129 41.56 -21.44 -46.75
N THR A 130 40.83 -21.24 -47.85
CA THR A 130 39.78 -20.20 -47.91
C THR A 130 38.68 -20.47 -46.90
N LEU A 131 38.22 -21.72 -46.76
CA LEU A 131 37.15 -22.08 -45.83
C LEU A 131 37.55 -21.83 -44.36
N LYS A 132 38.78 -22.21 -43.98
CA LYS A 132 39.31 -21.99 -42.62
C LYS A 132 39.52 -20.49 -42.31
N ALA A 133 40.01 -19.71 -43.27
CA ALA A 133 40.14 -18.26 -43.11
C ALA A 133 38.75 -17.60 -42.93
N TRP A 134 37.76 -18.02 -43.70
CA TRP A 134 36.37 -17.57 -43.55
C TRP A 134 35.77 -17.95 -42.19
N THR A 135 36.05 -19.14 -41.64
CA THR A 135 35.60 -19.49 -40.29
C THR A 135 36.19 -18.58 -39.22
N GLY A 136 37.47 -18.18 -39.35
CA GLY A 136 38.08 -17.20 -38.46
C GLY A 136 37.41 -15.83 -38.55
N VAL A 137 37.12 -15.35 -39.76
CA VAL A 137 36.44 -14.06 -39.99
C VAL A 137 35.03 -14.06 -39.39
N VAL A 138 34.26 -15.13 -39.57
CA VAL A 138 32.91 -15.27 -39.02
C VAL A 138 32.96 -15.29 -37.49
N VAL A 139 33.89 -16.06 -36.90
CA VAL A 139 34.06 -16.13 -35.45
C VAL A 139 34.49 -14.79 -34.87
N VAL A 140 35.40 -14.06 -35.52
CA VAL A 140 35.80 -12.71 -35.11
C VAL A 140 34.65 -11.71 -35.24
N GLY A 141 33.86 -11.79 -36.31
CA GLY A 141 32.65 -10.98 -36.47
C GLY A 141 31.63 -11.25 -35.36
N ILE A 142 31.43 -12.52 -35.00
CA ILE A 142 30.55 -12.91 -33.89
C ILE A 142 31.08 -12.38 -32.56
N ILE A 143 32.39 -12.48 -32.28
CA ILE A 143 33.00 -11.89 -31.08
C ILE A 143 32.84 -10.37 -31.05
N GLN A 144 32.98 -9.68 -32.18
CA GLN A 144 32.79 -8.24 -32.25
C GLN A 144 31.34 -7.83 -31.94
N VAL A 145 30.35 -8.65 -32.36
CA VAL A 145 28.94 -8.46 -32.00
C VAL A 145 28.69 -8.75 -30.52
N ILE A 146 29.29 -9.83 -29.99
CA ILE A 146 29.17 -10.25 -28.58
C ILE A 146 29.84 -9.23 -27.64
N LEU A 147 31.01 -8.72 -27.99
CA LEU A 147 31.78 -7.81 -27.16
C LEU A 147 31.40 -6.34 -27.37
N TRP A 148 30.47 -6.02 -28.30
CA TRP A 148 30.00 -4.66 -28.48
C TRP A 148 29.14 -4.23 -27.26
N PRO A 149 29.62 -3.30 -26.43
CA PRO A 149 29.03 -3.02 -25.12
C PRO A 149 27.58 -2.50 -25.17
N GLY A 150 27.25 -1.72 -26.21
CA GLY A 150 25.89 -1.26 -26.48
C GLY A 150 24.91 -2.36 -26.91
N HIS A 151 25.39 -3.49 -27.47
CA HIS A 151 24.57 -4.65 -27.82
C HIS A 151 24.41 -5.61 -26.65
N VAL A 152 25.45 -5.76 -25.82
CA VAL A 152 25.42 -6.52 -24.57
C VAL A 152 24.28 -6.08 -23.65
N ILE A 153 24.01 -4.77 -23.60
CA ILE A 153 22.97 -4.20 -22.74
C ILE A 153 21.57 -4.25 -23.40
N ARG A 154 21.49 -4.10 -24.74
CA ARG A 154 20.20 -3.94 -25.45
C ARG A 154 19.64 -5.22 -26.06
N ASN A 155 20.49 -6.14 -26.51
CA ASN A 155 20.10 -7.30 -27.33
C ASN A 155 20.60 -8.62 -26.73
N ARG A 156 20.05 -8.99 -25.58
CA ARG A 156 20.47 -10.18 -24.79
C ARG A 156 20.13 -11.52 -25.46
N LEU A 157 19.05 -11.59 -26.24
CA LEU A 157 18.74 -12.75 -27.07
C LEU A 157 19.83 -12.99 -28.12
N LEU A 158 20.31 -11.92 -28.77
CA LEU A 158 21.41 -12.00 -29.73
C LEU A 158 22.71 -12.44 -29.04
N MET A 159 22.97 -11.98 -27.81
CA MET A 159 24.11 -12.45 -27.01
C MET A 159 24.03 -13.95 -26.71
N ALA A 160 22.87 -14.44 -26.25
CA ALA A 160 22.69 -15.86 -25.94
C ALA A 160 22.82 -16.73 -27.19
N VAL A 161 22.21 -16.32 -28.31
CA VAL A 161 22.30 -17.02 -29.60
C VAL A 161 23.74 -17.02 -30.13
N ALA A 162 24.41 -15.87 -30.12
CA ALA A 162 25.80 -15.76 -30.56
C ALA A 162 26.75 -16.58 -29.67
N SER A 163 26.53 -16.59 -28.36
CA SER A 163 27.29 -17.41 -27.42
C SER A 163 27.07 -18.90 -27.66
N ALA A 164 25.84 -19.33 -27.92
CA ALA A 164 25.51 -20.70 -28.27
C ALA A 164 26.21 -21.13 -29.57
N ILE A 165 26.22 -20.26 -30.59
CA ILE A 165 26.93 -20.51 -31.85
C ILE A 165 28.44 -20.67 -31.58
N VAL A 166 29.05 -19.78 -30.79
CA VAL A 166 30.47 -19.89 -30.42
C VAL A 166 30.77 -21.19 -29.69
N ILE A 167 29.90 -21.62 -28.75
CA ILE A 167 30.06 -22.88 -28.02
C ILE A 167 29.99 -24.06 -28.99
N ILE A 168 28.99 -24.12 -29.87
CA ILE A 168 28.81 -25.22 -30.84
C ILE A 168 30.01 -25.30 -31.79
N LEU A 169 30.44 -24.16 -32.34
CA LEU A 169 31.61 -24.09 -33.21
C LEU A 169 32.90 -24.47 -32.47
N SER A 170 33.01 -24.12 -31.19
CA SER A 170 34.17 -24.51 -30.36
C SER A 170 34.24 -26.01 -30.15
N LEU A 171 33.10 -26.70 -29.98
CA LEU A 171 33.07 -28.15 -29.79
C LEU A 171 33.43 -28.92 -31.07
N GLN A 172 33.03 -28.41 -32.24
CA GLN A 172 33.24 -29.06 -33.54
C GLN A 172 34.51 -28.60 -34.27
N GLY A 173 35.11 -27.50 -33.83
CA GLY A 173 36.21 -26.82 -34.51
C GLY A 173 37.60 -27.37 -34.20
N THR A 174 38.59 -26.76 -34.85
CA THR A 174 40.02 -27.06 -34.66
C THR A 174 40.47 -26.69 -33.23
N PRO A 175 41.66 -27.14 -32.76
CA PRO A 175 42.16 -26.83 -31.42
C PRO A 175 42.15 -25.33 -31.07
N PHE A 176 42.34 -24.47 -32.09
CA PHE A 176 42.23 -23.02 -31.95
C PHE A 176 40.81 -22.57 -31.58
N VAL A 177 39.78 -23.08 -32.29
CA VAL A 177 38.37 -22.72 -32.02
C VAL A 177 37.91 -23.31 -30.68
N ARG A 178 38.40 -24.50 -30.30
CA ARG A 178 38.16 -25.09 -28.96
C ARG A 178 38.61 -24.17 -27.83
N GLY A 179 39.71 -23.43 -28.00
CA GLY A 179 40.21 -22.46 -27.02
C GLY A 179 39.24 -21.31 -26.70
N MET A 180 38.18 -21.14 -27.49
CA MET A 180 37.20 -20.07 -27.36
C MET A 180 35.98 -20.46 -26.52
N LEU A 181 35.88 -21.74 -26.12
CA LEU A 181 34.79 -22.28 -25.31
C LEU A 181 34.55 -21.48 -24.00
N PRO A 182 35.58 -21.08 -23.21
CA PRO A 182 35.38 -20.30 -21.99
C PRO A 182 34.71 -18.94 -22.25
N LEU A 183 34.98 -18.33 -23.41
CA LEU A 183 34.43 -17.03 -23.79
C LEU A 183 32.93 -17.14 -24.10
N GLY A 184 32.52 -18.19 -24.82
CA GLY A 184 31.11 -18.46 -25.10
C GLY A 184 30.30 -18.76 -23.84
N ILE A 185 30.85 -19.57 -22.92
CA ILE A 185 30.21 -19.87 -21.63
C ILE A 185 30.07 -18.60 -20.78
N PHE A 186 31.13 -17.78 -20.70
CA PHE A 186 31.11 -16.53 -19.96
C PHE A 186 30.08 -15.54 -20.51
N ALA A 187 29.99 -15.38 -21.83
CA ALA A 187 29.02 -14.50 -22.46
C ALA A 187 27.57 -14.98 -22.25
N LEU A 188 27.32 -16.29 -22.28
CA LEU A 188 26.01 -16.88 -21.99
C LEU A 188 25.60 -16.66 -20.53
N PHE A 189 26.54 -16.82 -19.58
CA PHE A 189 26.31 -16.57 -18.16
C PHE A 189 25.89 -15.11 -17.89
N PHE A 190 26.56 -14.14 -18.51
CA PHE A 190 26.18 -12.72 -18.39
C PHE A 190 24.85 -12.39 -19.07
N ALA A 191 24.52 -13.06 -20.17
CA ALA A 191 23.20 -12.92 -20.79
C ALA A 191 22.08 -13.42 -19.85
N ALA A 192 22.34 -14.49 -19.08
CA ALA A 192 21.40 -15.06 -18.11
C ALA A 192 21.23 -14.21 -16.84
N LEU A 193 22.32 -13.62 -16.31
CA LEU A 193 22.27 -12.75 -15.12
C LEU A 193 21.46 -11.45 -15.34
N GLY A 194 21.29 -11.01 -16.59
CA GLY A 194 20.57 -9.80 -16.91
C GLY A 194 19.09 -9.77 -16.49
N ASN A 195 18.47 -10.92 -16.21
CA ASN A 195 17.06 -10.94 -15.78
C ASN A 195 16.84 -10.27 -14.43
N ILE A 196 17.85 -10.21 -13.56
CA ILE A 196 17.72 -9.68 -12.19
C ILE A 196 17.20 -8.24 -12.18
N ASP A 197 17.63 -7.39 -13.11
CA ASP A 197 17.19 -5.98 -13.16
C ASP A 197 15.71 -5.85 -13.55
N ALA A 198 15.24 -6.70 -14.47
CA ALA A 198 13.85 -6.71 -14.90
C ALA A 198 12.95 -7.24 -13.78
N THR A 199 13.36 -8.35 -13.14
CA THR A 199 12.63 -8.90 -11.99
C THR A 199 12.63 -7.93 -10.81
N ALA A 200 13.75 -7.24 -10.54
CA ALA A 200 13.83 -6.23 -9.49
C ALA A 200 12.91 -5.05 -9.77
N ARG A 201 12.78 -4.60 -11.03
CA ARG A 201 11.83 -3.54 -11.40
C ARG A 201 10.40 -3.98 -11.16
N THR A 202 10.01 -5.17 -11.63
CA THR A 202 8.65 -5.69 -11.43
C THR A 202 8.32 -5.89 -9.95
N ILE A 203 9.27 -6.37 -9.15
CA ILE A 203 9.09 -6.54 -7.70
C ILE A 203 8.94 -5.18 -7.02
N ASN A 204 9.78 -4.19 -7.37
CA ASN A 204 9.70 -2.85 -6.80
C ASN A 204 8.40 -2.12 -7.19
N GLU A 205 7.91 -2.32 -8.41
CA GLU A 205 6.62 -1.78 -8.86
C GLU A 205 5.46 -2.41 -8.07
N ALA A 206 5.43 -3.74 -7.97
CA ALA A 206 4.41 -4.44 -7.17
C ALA A 206 4.46 -4.05 -5.68
N LEU A 207 5.65 -3.87 -5.11
CA LEU A 207 5.82 -3.43 -3.73
C LEU A 207 5.25 -2.03 -3.51
N ARG A 208 5.52 -1.09 -4.44
CA ARG A 208 4.96 0.27 -4.37
C ARG A 208 3.44 0.27 -4.48
N GLU A 209 2.87 -0.53 -5.38
CA GLU A 209 1.42 -0.67 -5.50
C GLU A 209 0.81 -1.21 -4.19
N TYR A 210 1.45 -2.21 -3.60
CA TYR A 210 1.03 -2.76 -2.31
C TYR A 210 1.11 -1.71 -1.19
N GLU A 211 2.25 -1.02 -1.05
CA GLU A 211 2.43 0.05 -0.05
C GLU A 211 1.37 1.14 -0.20
N PHE A 212 1.10 1.55 -1.43
CA PHE A 212 0.09 2.58 -1.72
C PHE A 212 -1.32 2.09 -1.40
N ALA A 213 -1.65 0.83 -1.70
CA ALA A 213 -2.92 0.23 -1.32
C ALA A 213 -3.09 0.14 0.21
N GLN A 214 -2.03 -0.20 0.94
CA GLN A 214 -2.06 -0.23 2.40
C GLN A 214 -2.22 1.17 3.00
N LEU A 215 -1.49 2.17 2.48
CA LEU A 215 -1.66 3.57 2.90
C LEU A 215 -3.07 4.09 2.64
N ARG A 216 -3.66 3.76 1.50
CA ARG A 216 -5.06 4.10 1.20
C ARG A 216 -6.02 3.48 2.20
N ARG A 217 -5.91 2.18 2.47
CA ARG A 217 -6.74 1.48 3.46
C ARG A 217 -6.57 2.07 4.86
N ALA A 218 -5.34 2.36 5.27
CA ALA A 218 -5.06 2.97 6.56
C ALA A 218 -5.70 4.36 6.67
N HIS A 219 -5.63 5.16 5.60
CA HIS A 219 -6.25 6.48 5.56
C HIS A 219 -7.79 6.41 5.55
N GLU A 220 -8.37 5.47 4.80
CA GLU A 220 -9.82 5.21 4.80
C GLU A 220 -10.32 4.76 6.18
N ASN A 221 -9.63 3.81 6.82
CA ASN A 221 -9.95 3.37 8.17
C ASN A 221 -9.82 4.52 9.18
N ALA A 222 -8.75 5.33 9.10
CA ALA A 222 -8.58 6.47 9.99
C ALA A 222 -9.70 7.51 9.82
N ARG A 223 -10.16 7.75 8.59
CA ARG A 223 -11.31 8.62 8.32
C ARG A 223 -12.60 8.04 8.88
N TYR A 224 -12.83 6.74 8.68
CA TYR A 224 -14.00 6.04 9.21
C TYR A 224 -14.04 6.13 10.75
N THR A 225 -12.95 5.80 11.42
CA THR A 225 -12.84 5.91 12.89
C THR A 225 -13.08 7.34 13.36
N PHE A 226 -12.53 8.34 12.67
CA PHE A 226 -12.78 9.75 12.99
C PHE A 226 -14.26 10.13 12.87
N GLU A 227 -14.94 9.70 11.80
CA GLU A 227 -16.37 9.94 11.59
C GLU A 227 -17.22 9.25 12.67
N MET A 228 -16.86 8.05 13.08
CA MET A 228 -17.54 7.31 14.16
C MET A 228 -17.29 7.93 15.54
N ASP A 229 -16.08 8.38 15.83
CA ASP A 229 -15.77 9.11 17.06
C ASP A 229 -16.55 10.43 17.17
N MET A 230 -16.73 11.14 16.04
CA MET A 230 -17.60 12.32 16.00
C MET A 230 -19.06 11.95 16.29
N ALA A 231 -19.59 10.92 15.65
CA ALA A 231 -20.96 10.45 15.88
C ALA A 231 -21.18 10.04 17.35
N ARG A 232 -20.22 9.30 17.93
CA ARG A 232 -20.21 8.93 19.35
C ARG A 232 -20.20 10.16 20.26
N SER A 233 -19.38 11.17 19.95
CA SER A 233 -19.34 12.41 20.73
C SER A 233 -20.68 13.16 20.70
N ILE A 234 -21.39 13.15 19.57
CA ILE A 234 -22.72 13.76 19.46
C ILE A 234 -23.72 13.01 20.33
N GLN A 235 -23.77 11.67 20.24
CA GLN A 235 -24.67 10.87 21.06
C GLN A 235 -24.41 11.05 22.57
N HIS A 236 -23.14 11.09 22.98
CA HIS A 236 -22.77 11.30 24.38
C HIS A 236 -23.10 12.71 24.89
N SER A 237 -23.17 13.72 24.03
CA SER A 237 -23.50 15.09 24.46
C SER A 237 -24.88 15.22 25.10
N MET A 238 -25.78 14.26 24.81
CA MET A 238 -27.14 14.18 25.35
C MET A 238 -27.39 12.91 26.18
N ALA A 239 -26.32 12.21 26.57
CA ALA A 239 -26.41 11.06 27.45
C ALA A 239 -26.54 11.50 28.92
N LEU A 240 -27.29 10.74 29.70
CA LEU A 240 -27.34 10.94 31.15
C LEU A 240 -25.98 10.58 31.75
N PRO A 241 -25.42 11.37 32.69
CA PRO A 241 -24.20 10.96 33.38
C PRO A 241 -24.44 9.65 34.15
N LYS A 242 -23.35 8.92 34.42
CA LYS A 242 -23.40 7.63 35.12
C LYS A 242 -24.21 7.69 36.42
N GLU A 243 -24.06 8.80 37.13
CA GLU A 243 -24.77 9.10 38.35
C GLU A 243 -25.34 10.51 38.24
N ALA A 244 -26.63 10.66 38.49
CA ALA A 244 -27.33 11.94 38.48
C ALA A 244 -28.26 12.03 39.68
N ARG A 245 -28.30 13.19 40.32
CA ARG A 245 -29.32 13.53 41.30
C ARG A 245 -30.29 14.52 40.68
N ILE A 246 -31.56 14.15 40.60
CA ILE A 246 -32.63 14.96 40.01
C ILE A 246 -33.79 14.96 41.03
N GLY A 247 -34.12 16.14 41.57
CA GLY A 247 -35.06 16.26 42.68
C GLY A 247 -34.70 15.37 43.87
N ASP A 248 -35.68 14.58 44.31
CA ASP A 248 -35.57 13.60 45.41
C ASP A 248 -35.06 12.22 44.95
N PHE A 249 -34.58 12.10 43.71
CA PHE A 249 -34.21 10.83 43.10
C PHE A 249 -32.73 10.75 42.78
N GLN A 250 -32.13 9.63 43.17
CA GLN A 250 -30.80 9.23 42.79
C GLN A 250 -30.89 8.27 41.58
N ILE A 251 -30.27 8.65 40.48
CA ILE A 251 -30.33 7.92 39.21
C ILE A 251 -28.95 7.39 38.87
N TYR A 252 -28.88 6.09 38.62
CA TYR A 252 -27.71 5.40 38.10
C TYR A 252 -28.03 4.95 36.67
N CYS A 253 -27.31 5.50 35.70
CA CYS A 253 -27.47 5.14 34.29
C CYS A 253 -26.17 4.51 33.80
N TYR A 254 -26.22 3.24 33.46
CA TYR A 254 -25.06 2.54 32.94
C TYR A 254 -25.31 2.14 31.50
N GLN A 255 -24.48 2.64 30.60
CA GLN A 255 -24.55 2.38 29.17
C GLN A 255 -23.21 1.84 28.67
N SER A 256 -23.24 0.71 27.96
CA SER A 256 -22.09 0.09 27.30
C SER A 256 -22.49 -0.25 25.87
N MET A 257 -21.86 0.43 24.92
CA MET A 257 -22.05 0.19 23.48
C MET A 257 -21.21 -1.02 23.06
N HIS A 258 -21.77 -1.89 22.22
CA HIS A 258 -21.06 -3.00 21.59
C HIS A 258 -20.18 -2.52 20.44
N ASP A 259 -20.73 -1.62 19.62
CA ASP A 259 -20.05 -1.02 18.46
C ASP A 259 -19.49 0.38 18.76
N GLU A 260 -18.92 1.03 17.75
CA GLU A 260 -18.39 2.38 17.91
C GLU A 260 -19.46 3.41 18.30
N VAL A 261 -20.71 3.18 17.89
CA VAL A 261 -21.90 3.96 18.24
C VAL A 261 -23.06 3.00 18.50
N GLY A 262 -23.97 3.39 19.39
CA GLY A 262 -25.03 2.51 19.88
C GLY A 262 -26.45 2.89 19.45
N GLY A 263 -27.35 1.89 19.50
CA GLY A 263 -28.79 1.98 19.35
C GLY A 263 -29.55 2.24 20.66
N ASP A 264 -28.86 2.19 21.80
CA ASP A 264 -29.47 2.48 23.11
C ASP A 264 -29.37 3.95 23.52
N TRP A 265 -30.42 4.46 24.17
CA TRP A 265 -30.41 5.78 24.82
C TRP A 265 -31.24 5.81 26.10
N ALA A 266 -30.78 6.59 27.08
CA ALA A 266 -31.53 6.88 28.28
C ALA A 266 -31.52 8.38 28.60
N GLY A 267 -32.66 8.89 29.03
CA GLY A 267 -32.86 10.28 29.42
C GLY A 267 -33.65 10.41 30.71
N ALA A 268 -33.44 11.52 31.41
CA ALA A 268 -34.17 11.86 32.63
C ALA A 268 -34.45 13.37 32.69
N ARG A 269 -35.58 13.75 33.27
CA ARG A 269 -35.93 15.15 33.54
C ARG A 269 -36.94 15.27 34.69
N GLU A 270 -36.91 16.38 35.40
CA GLU A 270 -37.92 16.75 36.39
C GLU A 270 -38.90 17.76 35.77
N ASP A 271 -40.19 17.64 36.09
CA ASP A 271 -41.16 18.69 35.78
C ASP A 271 -41.22 19.76 36.90
N ARG A 272 -42.07 20.78 36.71
CA ARG A 272 -42.21 21.86 37.70
C ARG A 272 -42.88 21.43 39.00
N GLU A 273 -43.53 20.27 39.02
CA GLU A 273 -44.21 19.70 40.18
C GLU A 273 -43.30 18.75 40.97
N GLY A 274 -42.06 18.53 40.50
CA GLY A 274 -41.11 17.61 41.11
C GLY A 274 -41.29 16.15 40.70
N ASN A 275 -42.09 15.86 39.68
CA ASN A 275 -42.20 14.51 39.14
C ASN A 275 -41.02 14.21 38.23
N LEU A 276 -40.39 13.05 38.42
CA LEU A 276 -39.28 12.60 37.59
C LEU A 276 -39.83 11.81 36.39
N TYR A 277 -39.47 12.24 35.19
CA TYR A 277 -39.66 11.46 33.97
C TYR A 277 -38.35 10.84 33.54
N VAL A 278 -38.40 9.55 33.21
CA VAL A 278 -37.27 8.82 32.65
C VAL A 278 -37.69 8.08 31.40
N ALA A 279 -36.79 7.99 30.44
CA ALA A 279 -37.00 7.25 29.21
C ALA A 279 -35.80 6.36 28.93
N VAL A 280 -36.07 5.13 28.51
CA VAL A 280 -35.07 4.23 27.92
C VAL A 280 -35.57 3.84 26.55
N ALA A 281 -34.73 3.98 25.55
CA ALA A 281 -35.02 3.63 24.17
C ALA A 281 -33.91 2.72 23.61
N ASP A 282 -34.30 1.82 22.72
CA ASP A 282 -33.43 0.89 22.03
C ASP A 282 -33.89 0.79 20.56
N ALA A 283 -33.04 1.25 19.66
CA ALA A 283 -33.26 1.26 18.22
C ALA A 283 -32.74 -0.03 17.59
N ALA A 284 -33.57 -0.65 16.75
CA ALA A 284 -33.16 -1.87 16.07
C ALA A 284 -32.07 -1.61 15.01
N GLY A 285 -31.15 -2.56 14.92
CA GLY A 285 -29.99 -2.46 14.05
C GLY A 285 -28.73 -2.20 14.87
N LYS A 286 -27.62 -1.91 14.19
CA LYS A 286 -26.31 -1.68 14.82
C LYS A 286 -25.53 -0.60 14.07
N GLY A 287 -24.54 -0.03 14.73
CA GLY A 287 -23.67 1.00 14.15
C GLY A 287 -24.42 2.30 13.79
N LEU A 288 -23.95 2.97 12.74
CA LEU A 288 -24.35 4.36 12.43
C LEU A 288 -25.84 4.54 12.17
N GLN A 289 -26.52 3.55 11.55
CA GLN A 289 -27.95 3.65 11.26
C GLN A 289 -28.78 3.74 12.55
N ALA A 290 -28.56 2.80 13.48
CA ALA A 290 -29.23 2.82 14.79
C ALA A 290 -28.90 4.10 15.56
N ALA A 291 -27.65 4.56 15.46
CA ALA A 291 -27.21 5.78 16.11
C ALA A 291 -27.95 7.04 15.65
N LEU A 292 -28.25 7.16 14.35
CA LEU A 292 -29.03 8.26 13.78
C LEU A 292 -30.52 8.20 14.19
N VAL A 293 -31.07 6.98 14.29
CA VAL A 293 -32.44 6.77 14.79
C VAL A 293 -32.55 7.21 16.25
N VAL A 294 -31.61 6.80 17.10
CA VAL A 294 -31.48 7.27 18.48
C VAL A 294 -31.33 8.78 18.56
N HIS A 295 -30.55 9.39 17.66
CA HIS A 295 -30.41 10.83 17.65
C HIS A 295 -31.75 11.55 17.39
N SER A 296 -32.62 10.97 16.57
CA SER A 296 -33.99 11.49 16.37
C SER A 296 -34.81 11.43 17.67
N VAL A 297 -34.65 10.36 18.45
CA VAL A 297 -35.24 10.24 19.80
C VAL A 297 -34.71 11.35 20.72
N GLN A 298 -33.39 11.55 20.74
CA GLN A 298 -32.73 12.59 21.55
C GLN A 298 -33.24 13.99 21.21
N CYS A 299 -33.35 14.33 19.92
CA CYS A 299 -33.85 15.63 19.47
C CYS A 299 -35.30 15.87 19.93
N LEU A 300 -36.19 14.90 19.73
CA LEU A 300 -37.58 15.00 20.16
C LEU A 300 -37.72 15.06 21.69
N TRP A 301 -36.88 14.32 22.42
CA TRP A 301 -36.82 14.42 23.88
C TRP A 301 -36.41 15.83 24.33
N ALA A 302 -35.35 16.39 23.72
CA ALA A 302 -34.84 17.71 24.06
C ALA A 302 -35.83 18.85 23.77
N GLU A 303 -36.61 18.74 22.70
CA GLU A 303 -37.68 19.69 22.41
C GLU A 303 -38.69 19.76 23.58
N HIS A 304 -39.01 18.60 24.16
CA HIS A 304 -39.98 18.50 25.25
C HIS A 304 -39.37 18.81 26.62
N LEU A 305 -38.04 18.78 26.81
CA LEU A 305 -37.36 19.10 28.07
C LEU A 305 -37.80 20.44 28.66
N ASN A 306 -38.10 21.43 27.80
CA ASN A 306 -38.45 22.79 28.21
C ASN A 306 -39.97 23.03 28.28
N ALA A 307 -40.79 22.06 27.87
CA ALA A 307 -42.23 22.18 27.94
C ALA A 307 -42.70 22.12 29.41
N PRO A 308 -43.62 23.01 29.85
CA PRO A 308 -44.15 23.01 31.22
C PRO A 308 -44.83 21.69 31.59
N GLU A 309 -45.48 21.06 30.61
CA GLU A 309 -46.16 19.79 30.73
C GLU A 309 -45.58 18.82 29.72
N PHE A 310 -45.36 17.57 30.15
CA PHE A 310 -44.98 16.48 29.28
C PHE A 310 -46.16 15.54 29.11
N ASP A 311 -46.54 15.29 27.87
CA ASP A 311 -47.46 14.20 27.55
C ASP A 311 -46.66 13.05 26.91
N PRO A 312 -46.41 11.94 27.64
CA PRO A 312 -45.71 10.78 27.12
C PRO A 312 -46.40 10.16 25.91
N VAL A 313 -47.73 10.19 25.83
CA VAL A 313 -48.49 9.58 24.72
C VAL A 313 -48.27 10.41 23.45
N ALA A 314 -48.50 11.72 23.53
CA ALA A 314 -48.27 12.63 22.40
C ALA A 314 -46.81 12.59 21.91
N TRP A 315 -45.86 12.46 22.83
CA TRP A 315 -44.44 12.32 22.47
C TRP A 315 -44.17 11.01 21.71
N ILE A 316 -44.69 9.87 22.18
CA ILE A 316 -44.52 8.58 21.49
C ILE A 316 -45.18 8.61 20.11
N GLU A 317 -46.37 9.21 19.99
CA GLU A 317 -47.05 9.39 18.70
C GLU A 317 -46.24 10.25 17.73
N SER A 318 -45.61 11.33 18.24
CA SER A 318 -44.74 12.19 17.44
C SER A 318 -43.49 11.45 16.95
N LEU A 319 -42.86 10.69 17.85
CA LEU A 319 -41.73 9.82 17.48
C LEU A 319 -42.16 8.77 16.45
N ASN A 320 -43.33 8.15 16.62
CA ASN A 320 -43.84 7.15 15.68
C ASN A 320 -44.01 7.71 14.27
N ARG A 321 -44.68 8.86 14.15
CA ARG A 321 -44.86 9.54 12.86
C ARG A 321 -43.53 9.89 12.23
N THR A 322 -42.59 10.41 13.01
CA THR A 322 -41.25 10.81 12.54
C THR A 322 -40.49 9.61 11.99
N LEU A 323 -40.40 8.51 12.75
CA LEU A 323 -39.68 7.31 12.32
C LEU A 323 -40.38 6.60 11.15
N TYR A 324 -41.71 6.55 11.14
CA TYR A 324 -42.48 5.98 10.04
C TYR A 324 -42.28 6.75 8.72
N GLU A 325 -42.18 8.08 8.79
CA GLU A 325 -41.89 8.92 7.61
C GLU A 325 -40.45 8.79 7.12
N LEU A 326 -39.49 8.63 8.04
CA LEU A 326 -38.09 8.36 7.70
C LEU A 326 -37.92 6.96 7.08
N GLY A 327 -38.67 5.97 7.57
CA GLY A 327 -38.54 4.56 7.21
C GLY A 327 -39.30 4.10 5.96
N ARG A 328 -39.49 4.96 4.95
CA ARG A 328 -40.26 4.63 3.73
C ARG A 328 -39.63 3.50 2.89
N ASP A 329 -38.30 3.45 2.85
CA ASP A 329 -37.55 2.46 2.07
C ASP A 329 -36.95 1.34 2.95
N GLU A 330 -36.72 1.62 4.24
CA GLU A 330 -36.17 0.70 5.23
C GLU A 330 -36.83 0.95 6.59
N ILE A 331 -37.33 -0.09 7.26
CA ILE A 331 -38.05 0.08 8.53
C ILE A 331 -37.07 0.52 9.62
N HIS A 332 -37.29 1.70 10.19
CA HIS A 332 -36.59 2.17 11.38
C HIS A 332 -37.48 2.00 12.59
N MET A 333 -37.15 1.03 13.45
CA MET A 333 -37.94 0.75 14.65
C MET A 333 -37.19 1.09 15.93
N VAL A 334 -37.92 1.60 16.91
CA VAL A 334 -37.42 1.91 18.25
C VAL A 334 -38.37 1.32 19.29
N THR A 335 -37.82 0.62 20.27
CA THR A 335 -38.55 0.33 21.49
C THR A 335 -38.31 1.46 22.49
N VAL A 336 -39.34 1.93 23.18
CA VAL A 336 -39.20 3.00 24.17
C VAL A 336 -40.09 2.75 25.39
N GLY A 337 -39.55 2.98 26.57
CA GLY A 337 -40.27 2.94 27.83
C GLY A 337 -40.11 4.25 28.58
N ILE A 338 -41.20 4.99 28.74
CA ILE A 338 -41.25 6.25 29.50
C ILE A 338 -41.91 5.99 30.85
N THR A 339 -41.28 6.44 31.92
CA THR A 339 -41.82 6.34 33.28
C THR A 339 -41.96 7.73 33.88
N LYS A 340 -43.12 8.06 34.45
CA LYS A 340 -43.31 9.19 35.36
C LYS A 340 -43.31 8.66 36.79
N ILE A 341 -42.50 9.26 37.64
CA ILE A 341 -42.30 8.86 39.03
C ILE A 341 -42.68 10.05 39.91
N SER A 342 -43.76 9.88 40.68
CA SER A 342 -44.14 10.77 41.76
C SER A 342 -44.08 10.00 43.09
N ARG A 343 -44.31 10.71 44.21
CA ARG A 343 -44.37 10.09 45.54
C ARG A 343 -45.57 9.14 45.71
N GLU A 344 -46.65 9.40 44.97
CA GLU A 344 -47.92 8.69 45.12
C GLU A 344 -48.13 7.64 44.03
N ARG A 345 -47.44 7.79 42.89
CA ARG A 345 -47.73 7.02 41.69
C ARG A 345 -46.54 6.90 40.76
N ILE A 346 -46.35 5.70 40.23
CA ILE A 346 -45.41 5.38 39.17
C ILE A 346 -46.23 5.00 37.95
N ASP A 347 -46.09 5.76 36.87
CA ASP A 347 -46.77 5.53 35.59
C ASP A 347 -45.78 5.12 34.53
N TYR A 348 -46.11 4.09 33.76
CA TYR A 348 -45.26 3.54 32.71
C TYR A 348 -46.00 3.42 31.38
N TRP A 349 -45.41 4.02 30.35
CA TRP A 349 -45.83 3.92 28.95
C TRP A 349 -44.73 3.19 28.16
N GLY A 350 -44.98 1.93 27.84
CA GLY A 350 -44.09 1.12 27.02
C GLY A 350 -44.62 0.97 25.59
N ALA A 351 -43.77 1.24 24.61
CA ALA A 351 -43.96 0.96 23.20
C ALA A 351 -42.88 -0.02 22.72
N GLY A 352 -43.22 -1.32 22.68
CA GLY A 352 -42.31 -2.40 22.33
C GLY A 352 -41.22 -2.71 23.36
N HIS A 353 -41.00 -1.81 24.32
CA HIS A 353 -39.92 -1.91 25.31
C HIS A 353 -40.18 -3.00 26.35
N LEU A 354 -39.11 -3.41 27.04
CA LEU A 354 -39.19 -4.39 28.12
C LEU A 354 -39.97 -3.84 29.32
N PRO A 355 -40.64 -4.71 30.10
CA PRO A 355 -41.39 -4.27 31.27
C PRO A 355 -40.53 -3.48 32.27
N LEU A 356 -41.12 -2.47 32.90
CA LEU A 356 -40.51 -1.78 34.02
C LEU A 356 -40.64 -2.63 35.28
N TYR A 357 -39.56 -2.69 36.07
CA TYR A 357 -39.56 -3.40 37.35
C TYR A 357 -39.46 -2.41 38.50
N VAL A 358 -40.37 -2.55 39.47
CA VAL A 358 -40.39 -1.76 40.70
C VAL A 358 -40.14 -2.71 41.87
N ALA A 359 -38.97 -2.61 42.48
CA ALA A 359 -38.65 -3.30 43.72
C ALA A 359 -39.18 -2.47 44.88
N VAL A 360 -40.04 -3.07 45.70
CA VAL A 360 -40.71 -2.42 46.82
C VAL A 360 -40.23 -3.08 48.10
N ASP A 361 -39.66 -2.27 48.99
CA ASP A 361 -39.23 -2.65 50.33
C ASP A 361 -40.19 -2.01 51.35
N SER A 362 -40.59 -2.77 52.36
CA SER A 362 -41.44 -2.29 53.45
C SER A 362 -40.60 -1.98 54.68
N ALA A 363 -40.98 -0.95 55.46
CA ALA A 363 -40.36 -0.66 56.75
C ALA A 363 -40.61 -1.75 57.81
N ASP A 364 -41.59 -2.64 57.59
CA ASP A 364 -41.82 -3.80 58.46
C ASP A 364 -40.87 -4.94 58.09
N GLU A 365 -39.91 -5.25 58.98
CA GLU A 365 -38.92 -6.33 58.83
C GLU A 365 -39.53 -7.71 58.56
N GLN A 366 -40.83 -7.91 58.85
CA GLN A 366 -41.53 -9.17 58.56
C GLN A 366 -42.07 -9.27 57.13
N THR A 367 -42.11 -8.16 56.39
CA THR A 367 -42.65 -8.13 55.03
C THR A 367 -41.53 -8.32 54.00
N GLN A 368 -41.61 -9.40 53.23
CA GLN A 368 -40.63 -9.66 52.17
C GLN A 368 -40.73 -8.62 51.04
N SER A 369 -39.57 -8.16 50.55
CA SER A 369 -39.44 -7.32 49.36
C SER A 369 -40.24 -7.89 48.18
N LYS A 370 -41.04 -7.03 47.54
CA LYS A 370 -41.89 -7.42 46.41
C LYS A 370 -41.38 -6.78 45.13
N LEU A 371 -41.33 -7.56 44.06
CA LEU A 371 -41.10 -7.05 42.72
C LEU A 371 -42.42 -6.93 41.97
N VAL A 372 -42.79 -5.69 41.65
CA VAL A 372 -43.92 -5.30 40.79
C VAL A 372 -43.41 -5.14 39.36
N THR A 373 -44.23 -5.51 38.38
CA THR A 373 -43.90 -5.44 36.95
C THR A 373 -44.97 -4.63 36.24
N LEU A 374 -44.56 -3.54 35.59
CA LEU A 374 -45.43 -2.72 34.75
C LEU A 374 -45.13 -3.06 33.28
N ALA A 375 -46.11 -3.60 32.58
CA ALA A 375 -45.94 -4.15 31.24
C ALA A 375 -46.06 -3.08 30.16
N SER A 376 -45.27 -3.23 29.10
CA SER A 376 -45.44 -2.48 27.86
C SER A 376 -46.76 -2.87 27.18
N THR A 377 -47.49 -1.90 26.65
CA THR A 377 -48.86 -2.06 26.13
C THR A 377 -48.94 -1.92 24.62
N ALA A 378 -47.94 -1.31 24.00
CA ALA A 378 -47.92 -1.02 22.57
C ALA A 378 -46.79 -1.74 21.83
N ASN A 379 -46.90 -1.74 20.49
CA ASN A 379 -45.85 -2.22 19.60
C ASN A 379 -44.63 -1.27 19.56
N PRO A 380 -43.48 -1.71 19.04
CA PRO A 380 -42.36 -0.81 18.76
C PRO A 380 -42.77 0.34 17.83
N VAL A 381 -42.15 1.48 18.05
CA VAL A 381 -42.36 2.74 17.35
C VAL A 381 -41.72 2.68 15.96
N GLY A 382 -42.35 3.31 14.95
CA GLY A 382 -41.81 3.45 13.59
C GLY A 382 -42.22 2.36 12.60
N ILE A 383 -42.93 1.31 13.05
CA ILE A 383 -43.37 0.21 12.19
C ILE A 383 -44.73 0.50 11.51
N LEU A 384 -45.69 0.99 12.30
CA LEU A 384 -47.06 1.25 11.85
C LEU A 384 -47.30 2.76 11.78
N PRO A 385 -48.18 3.24 10.88
CA PRO A 385 -48.46 4.68 10.73
C PRO A 385 -49.07 5.30 11.99
N THR A 386 -49.77 4.51 12.79
CA THR A 386 -50.41 4.91 14.04
C THR A 386 -50.02 3.95 15.16
N ILE A 387 -49.92 4.48 16.38
CA ILE A 387 -49.61 3.71 17.58
C ILE A 387 -50.60 4.09 18.69
N GLU A 388 -51.12 3.10 19.40
CA GLU A 388 -51.95 3.30 20.59
C GLU A 388 -51.18 2.81 21.80
N VAL A 389 -50.89 3.72 22.74
CA VAL A 389 -50.08 3.42 23.94
C VAL A 389 -50.91 3.58 25.20
N GLY A 390 -51.02 2.50 25.97
CA GLY A 390 -51.67 2.50 27.27
C GLY A 390 -50.70 2.75 28.42
N CYS A 391 -51.19 3.34 29.50
CA CYS A 391 -50.45 3.51 30.75
C CYS A 391 -50.66 2.31 31.68
N THR A 392 -49.59 1.83 32.29
CA THR A 392 -49.63 0.89 33.42
C THR A 392 -49.04 1.56 34.66
N SER A 393 -49.67 1.37 35.82
CA SER A 393 -49.35 2.17 37.00
C SER A 393 -49.16 1.31 38.25
N TYR A 394 -48.36 1.83 39.19
CA TYR A 394 -48.26 1.34 40.57
C TYR A 394 -48.40 2.50 41.55
N GLU A 395 -49.17 2.29 42.61
CA GLU A 395 -49.35 3.26 43.69
C GLU A 395 -48.66 2.70 44.96
N PRO A 396 -47.48 3.25 45.34
CA PRO A 396 -46.79 2.87 46.56
C PRO A 396 -47.66 3.10 47.80
N GLN A 397 -47.63 2.16 48.75
CA GLN A 397 -48.34 2.33 50.03
C GLN A 397 -47.52 3.18 51.00
N PRO A 398 -48.15 3.89 51.95
CA PRO A 398 -47.43 4.64 52.98
C PRO A 398 -46.44 3.75 53.75
N GLY A 399 -45.17 4.16 53.82
CA GLY A 399 -44.10 3.41 54.48
C GLY A 399 -43.37 2.40 53.60
N GLU A 400 -43.79 2.22 52.34
CA GLU A 400 -43.00 1.52 51.34
C GLU A 400 -41.92 2.44 50.77
N THR A 401 -40.72 1.90 50.57
CA THR A 401 -39.69 2.50 49.73
C THR A 401 -39.60 1.72 48.43
N PHE A 402 -39.26 2.39 47.33
CA PHE A 402 -39.18 1.73 46.03
C PHE A 402 -37.90 2.08 45.28
N GLU A 403 -37.45 1.11 44.50
CA GLU A 403 -36.38 1.25 43.53
C GLU A 403 -36.89 0.80 42.16
N ILE A 404 -36.55 1.56 41.12
CA ILE A 404 -37.02 1.31 39.77
C ILE A 404 -35.85 0.83 38.92
N ILE A 405 -36.10 -0.20 38.11
CA ILE A 405 -35.14 -0.78 37.19
C ILE A 405 -35.77 -0.80 35.81
N ASN A 406 -35.15 -0.07 34.89
CA ASN A 406 -35.44 -0.11 33.46
C ASN A 406 -34.18 -0.55 32.72
N HIS A 407 -34.31 -1.38 31.69
CA HIS A 407 -33.15 -1.88 30.97
C HIS A 407 -33.49 -2.23 29.51
N THR A 408 -32.46 -2.29 28.68
CA THR A 408 -32.54 -2.75 27.29
C THR A 408 -32.27 -4.26 27.21
N ASP A 409 -32.42 -4.82 26.01
CA ASP A 409 -32.49 -6.25 25.83
C ASP A 409 -31.13 -6.98 25.94
N GLY A 410 -30.02 -6.22 25.82
CA GLY A 410 -28.65 -6.70 25.97
C GLY A 410 -28.25 -7.00 27.41
N VAL A 411 -29.01 -6.51 28.40
CA VAL A 411 -28.71 -6.71 29.83
C VAL A 411 -29.00 -8.14 30.28
N ILE A 412 -29.97 -8.82 29.66
CA ILE A 412 -30.39 -10.17 30.08
C ILE A 412 -30.35 -11.10 28.88
N VAL A 413 -29.68 -12.25 29.08
CA VAL A 413 -29.56 -13.32 28.08
C VAL A 413 -30.90 -13.64 27.43
N GLU A 414 -30.87 -13.77 26.10
CA GLU A 414 -31.98 -14.15 25.26
C GLU A 414 -32.70 -15.39 25.82
N GLY A 415 -34.01 -15.30 26.05
CA GLY A 415 -34.83 -16.33 26.69
C GLY A 415 -35.04 -16.19 28.21
N LYS A 416 -34.26 -15.35 28.91
CA LYS A 416 -34.48 -15.01 30.34
C LYS A 416 -34.92 -13.56 30.57
N ARG A 417 -35.04 -12.76 29.51
CA ARG A 417 -35.40 -11.33 29.55
C ARG A 417 -36.65 -10.99 30.38
N ARG A 418 -37.62 -11.92 30.48
CA ARG A 418 -38.86 -11.77 31.28
C ARG A 418 -38.89 -12.60 32.56
N SER A 419 -37.79 -13.29 32.89
CA SER A 419 -37.72 -14.17 34.06
C SER A 419 -37.59 -13.35 35.35
N LYS A 420 -38.62 -13.42 36.20
CA LYS A 420 -38.61 -12.77 37.52
C LYS A 420 -37.36 -13.12 38.35
N ARG A 421 -36.86 -14.36 38.22
CA ARG A 421 -35.65 -14.82 38.91
C ARG A 421 -34.37 -14.18 38.36
N ALA A 422 -34.29 -13.96 37.05
CA ALA A 422 -33.14 -13.30 36.43
C ALA A 422 -33.09 -11.83 36.84
N ILE A 423 -34.24 -11.14 36.85
CA ILE A 423 -34.38 -9.76 37.29
C ILE A 423 -34.03 -9.59 38.77
N MET A 424 -34.55 -10.47 39.64
CA MET A 424 -34.22 -10.43 41.07
C MET A 424 -32.73 -10.64 41.32
N LYS A 425 -32.07 -11.51 40.53
CA LYS A 425 -30.62 -11.68 40.59
C LYS A 425 -29.91 -10.42 40.13
N LEU A 426 -30.29 -9.85 38.99
CA LEU A 426 -29.75 -8.61 38.46
C LEU A 426 -29.86 -7.47 39.49
N TYR A 427 -31.01 -7.34 40.14
CA TYR A 427 -31.24 -6.36 41.21
C TYR A 427 -30.31 -6.56 42.42
N ALA A 428 -30.20 -7.80 42.92
CA ALA A 428 -29.31 -8.12 44.03
C ALA A 428 -27.84 -7.85 43.68
N ASP A 429 -27.44 -8.20 42.46
CA ASP A 429 -26.09 -7.98 41.95
C ASP A 429 -25.82 -6.46 41.77
N LEU A 430 -26.80 -5.66 41.32
CA LEU A 430 -26.68 -4.19 41.21
C LEU A 430 -26.48 -3.53 42.58
N ARG A 431 -27.28 -3.90 43.58
CA ARG A 431 -27.14 -3.38 44.96
C ARG A 431 -25.79 -3.72 45.60
N THR A 432 -25.15 -4.82 45.18
CA THR A 432 -23.87 -5.27 45.76
C THR A 432 -22.64 -4.80 44.99
N ARG A 433 -22.71 -4.77 43.65
CA ARG A 433 -21.56 -4.53 42.76
C ARG A 433 -21.63 -3.21 42.00
N GLY A 434 -22.78 -2.54 41.95
CA GLY A 434 -22.94 -1.32 41.17
C GLY A 434 -22.58 -1.50 39.69
N GLU A 435 -21.66 -0.69 39.18
CA GLU A 435 -21.28 -0.65 37.76
C GLU A 435 -20.56 -1.90 37.26
N ASP A 436 -19.78 -2.57 38.13
CA ASP A 436 -18.97 -3.75 37.78
C ASP A 436 -19.81 -4.93 37.27
N ILE A 437 -21.12 -4.89 37.48
CA ILE A 437 -22.02 -5.92 36.99
C ILE A 437 -22.07 -5.96 35.46
N LEU A 438 -21.95 -4.82 34.78
CA LEU A 438 -22.08 -4.76 33.32
C LEU A 438 -20.96 -5.52 32.60
N ASP A 439 -19.75 -5.48 33.15
CA ASP A 439 -18.60 -6.23 32.61
C ASP A 439 -18.80 -7.74 32.70
N THR A 440 -19.73 -8.20 33.54
CA THR A 440 -20.05 -9.62 33.69
C THR A 440 -21.23 -10.08 32.86
N LEU A 441 -21.94 -9.16 32.21
CA LEU A 441 -23.04 -9.49 31.30
C LEU A 441 -22.49 -9.84 29.90
N PRO A 442 -23.17 -10.70 29.14
CA PRO A 442 -22.75 -11.01 27.77
C PRO A 442 -22.75 -9.76 26.90
N ALA A 443 -21.75 -9.60 26.05
CA ALA A 443 -21.55 -8.41 25.22
C ALA A 443 -22.05 -8.61 23.79
N SER A 444 -23.17 -9.30 23.56
CA SER A 444 -23.68 -9.53 22.20
C SER A 444 -24.42 -8.33 21.61
N ASP A 445 -24.79 -7.36 22.45
CA ASP A 445 -25.53 -6.17 22.07
C ASP A 445 -25.19 -4.97 22.95
N ASP A 446 -25.74 -3.82 22.60
CA ASP A 446 -25.74 -2.63 23.46
C ASP A 446 -26.47 -2.90 24.77
N ARG A 447 -25.97 -2.30 25.85
CA ARG A 447 -26.48 -2.55 27.21
C ARG A 447 -26.71 -1.24 27.90
N THR A 448 -27.97 -0.95 28.17
CA THR A 448 -28.38 0.18 28.98
C THR A 448 -29.22 -0.32 30.14
N ILE A 449 -28.83 0.09 31.34
CA ILE A 449 -29.60 -0.11 32.55
C ILE A 449 -29.71 1.21 33.31
N MET A 450 -30.93 1.49 33.73
CA MET A 450 -31.29 2.65 34.52
C MET A 450 -31.88 2.17 35.84
N TRP A 451 -31.17 2.46 36.92
CA TRP A 451 -31.58 2.16 38.28
C TRP A 451 -31.84 3.45 39.05
N ILE A 452 -33.03 3.58 39.59
CA ILE A 452 -33.49 4.82 40.25
C ILE A 452 -33.87 4.47 41.68
N ARG A 453 -33.36 5.26 42.61
CA ARG A 453 -33.64 5.15 44.04
C ARG A 453 -34.25 6.45 44.52
N GLN A 454 -35.28 6.36 45.33
CA GLN A 454 -35.79 7.52 46.05
C GLN A 454 -34.91 7.77 47.27
N ASP A 455 -34.38 8.99 47.42
CA ASP A 455 -33.65 9.39 48.62
C ASP A 455 -34.71 9.58 49.74
N VAL A 456 -34.67 8.71 50.74
CA VAL A 456 -35.50 8.86 51.95
C VAL A 456 -34.78 9.82 52.88
N ALA A 457 -35.24 11.07 52.90
CA ALA A 457 -34.74 12.10 53.82
C ALA A 457 -35.11 11.80 55.27
#